data_AF-A0A5F8AI62-F1
#
_entry.id   AF-A0A5F8AI62-F1
#
_cell.length_a   1.000
_cell.length_b   1.000
_cell.length_c   1.000
_cell.angle_alpha   90.00
_cell.angle_beta   90.00
_cell.angle_gamma   90.00
#
_symmetry.space_group_name_H-M   'P 1'
#
loop_
_entity.id
_entity.type
_entity.pdbx_description
1 polymer ?
#
loop_
_entity_poly.entity_id
_entity_poly.type
_entity_poly.pdbx_seq_one_letter_code
_entity_poly.pdbx_strand_id
1 'polypeptide(L)'
;MRTATPRHIIIRFSKVEIKENLLRSTREKGQVTYKGKPIRLTVDFSAETLQEGRDWGPKFNILKEKNFQPRISYPAKLSFISEEEIISFPDKQMMKDFVINRPALEELLKETLNMERKASTSHCKNTPKYKDPGHYEEAASTSVQNNQIAS
;
A
#
# COMPACT_ATOMS: atom_id res chain seq x y z
N MET A 1 -0.75 -5.68 32.45
CA MET A 1 -0.15 -6.78 31.67
C MET A 1 -0.12 -6.37 30.21
N ARG A 2 1.04 -6.43 29.53
CA ARG A 2 1.15 -6.15 28.09
C ARG A 2 0.89 -7.45 27.32
N THR A 3 -0.22 -7.54 26.61
CA THR A 3 -0.55 -8.68 25.75
C THR A 3 0.23 -8.55 24.44
N ALA A 4 1.12 -9.49 24.14
CA ALA A 4 1.81 -9.52 22.86
C ALA A 4 0.81 -9.83 21.73
N THR A 5 0.87 -9.08 20.63
CA THR A 5 0.08 -9.38 19.44
C THR A 5 0.64 -10.64 18.77
N PRO A 6 -0.22 -11.59 18.34
CA PRO A 6 0.24 -12.74 17.56
C PRO A 6 0.89 -12.29 16.24
N ARG A 7 1.93 -13.01 15.79
CA ARG A 7 2.57 -12.74 14.49
C ARG A 7 1.66 -13.16 13.34
N HIS A 8 1.81 -12.50 12.18
CA HIS A 8 1.11 -12.88 10.96
C HIS A 8 1.59 -14.23 10.42
N ILE A 9 0.69 -14.99 9.81
CA ILE A 9 0.98 -16.26 9.14
C ILE A 9 0.86 -16.03 7.64
N ILE A 10 1.94 -16.30 6.90
CA ILE A 10 1.96 -16.21 5.43
C ILE A 10 1.66 -17.59 4.85
N ILE A 11 0.59 -17.68 4.07
CA ILE A 11 0.19 -18.91 3.38
C ILE A 11 0.46 -18.74 1.90
N ARG A 12 1.28 -19.62 1.32
CA ARG A 12 1.57 -19.65 -0.12
C ARG A 12 0.69 -20.69 -0.80
N PHE A 13 -0.14 -20.24 -1.75
CA PHE A 13 -0.98 -21.11 -2.57
C PHE A 13 -0.30 -21.44 -3.89
N SER A 14 -0.43 -22.69 -4.35
CA SER A 14 0.10 -23.11 -5.67
C SER A 14 -0.68 -22.54 -6.85
N LYS A 15 -1.97 -22.20 -6.65
CA LYS A 15 -2.85 -21.63 -7.68
C LYS A 15 -3.41 -20.29 -7.21
N VAL A 16 -3.33 -19.27 -8.05
CA VAL A 16 -3.86 -17.92 -7.77
C VAL A 16 -5.39 -17.92 -7.62
N GLU A 17 -6.08 -18.76 -8.39
CA GLU A 17 -7.53 -18.90 -8.36
C GLU A 17 -8.05 -19.29 -6.97
N ILE A 18 -7.38 -20.23 -6.29
CA ILE A 18 -7.77 -20.67 -4.94
C ILE A 18 -7.64 -19.50 -3.95
N LYS A 19 -6.54 -18.73 -4.05
CA LYS A 19 -6.30 -17.55 -3.21
C LYS A 19 -7.40 -16.51 -3.42
N GLU A 20 -7.73 -16.20 -4.66
CA GLU A 20 -8.75 -15.19 -4.99
C GLU A 20 -10.16 -15.61 -4.56
N ASN A 21 -10.52 -16.88 -4.75
CA ASN A 21 -11.80 -17.40 -4.33
C ASN A 21 -11.95 -17.40 -2.79
N LEU A 22 -10.92 -17.81 -2.05
CA LEU A 22 -10.91 -17.74 -0.58
C LEU A 22 -11.12 -16.30 -0.08
N LEU A 23 -10.41 -15.34 -0.67
CA LEU A 23 -10.53 -13.92 -0.30
C LEU A 23 -11.90 -13.36 -0.64
N ARG A 24 -12.49 -13.79 -1.77
CA ARG A 24 -13.85 -13.41 -2.18
C ARG A 24 -14.89 -13.93 -1.19
N SER A 25 -14.84 -15.22 -0.86
CA SER A 25 -15.73 -15.82 0.14
C SER A 25 -15.59 -15.18 1.52
N THR A 26 -14.37 -14.75 1.89
CA THR A 26 -14.14 -14.01 3.14
C THR A 26 -14.84 -12.65 3.14
N ARG A 27 -14.82 -11.92 2.02
CA ARG A 27 -15.51 -10.62 1.88
C ARG A 27 -17.02 -10.77 1.89
N GLU A 28 -17.53 -11.77 1.17
CA GLU A 28 -18.98 -12.08 1.11
C GLU A 28 -19.52 -12.48 2.47
N LYS A 29 -18.75 -13.25 3.25
CA LYS A 29 -19.13 -13.65 4.61
C LYS A 29 -18.98 -12.52 5.65
N GLY A 30 -18.13 -11.53 5.38
CA GLY A 30 -17.85 -10.39 6.27
C GLY A 30 -16.98 -10.76 7.49
N GLN A 31 -17.37 -11.75 8.29
CA GLN A 31 -16.63 -12.21 9.47
C GLN A 31 -16.18 -13.67 9.35
N VAL A 32 -14.89 -13.90 9.52
CA VAL A 32 -14.30 -15.25 9.60
C VAL A 32 -13.88 -15.50 11.04
N THR A 33 -14.21 -16.67 11.57
CA THR A 33 -13.87 -17.07 12.95
C THR A 33 -13.06 -18.36 12.97
N TYR A 34 -12.11 -18.45 13.90
CA TYR A 34 -11.36 -19.65 14.22
C TYR A 34 -11.47 -19.90 15.72
N LYS A 35 -12.00 -21.06 16.11
CA LYS A 35 -12.25 -21.42 17.52
C LYS A 35 -13.00 -20.32 18.28
N GLY A 36 -14.05 -19.76 17.66
CA GLY A 36 -14.86 -18.70 18.25
C GLY A 36 -14.23 -17.29 18.25
N LYS A 37 -12.99 -17.13 17.77
CA LYS A 37 -12.30 -15.83 17.70
C LYS A 37 -12.32 -15.27 16.28
N PRO A 38 -12.60 -13.98 16.06
CA PRO A 38 -12.55 -13.39 14.74
C PRO A 38 -11.11 -13.36 14.21
N ILE A 39 -10.94 -13.70 12.93
CA ILE A 39 -9.67 -13.66 12.22
C ILE A 39 -9.82 -12.82 10.94
N ARG A 40 -8.72 -12.20 10.52
CA ARG A 40 -8.66 -11.37 9.31
C ARG A 40 -7.78 -12.06 8.29
N LEU A 41 -8.35 -12.31 7.11
CA LEU A 41 -7.61 -12.81 5.96
C LEU A 41 -7.42 -11.65 4.97
N THR A 42 -6.18 -11.30 4.71
CA THR A 42 -5.80 -10.21 3.80
C THR A 42 -4.73 -10.70 2.83
N VAL A 43 -4.66 -10.06 1.67
CA VAL A 43 -3.60 -10.32 0.69
C VAL A 43 -2.28 -9.78 1.24
N ASP A 44 -1.21 -10.52 1.02
CA ASP A 44 0.15 -10.02 1.22
C ASP A 44 0.55 -9.18 -0.01
N PHE A 45 0.68 -7.87 0.20
CA PHE A 45 1.05 -6.90 -0.82
C PHE A 45 2.43 -6.34 -0.50
N SER A 46 3.23 -6.03 -1.52
CA SER A 46 4.48 -5.32 -1.31
C SER A 46 4.21 -3.93 -0.73
N ALA A 47 5.21 -3.33 -0.07
CA ALA A 47 5.09 -2.00 0.48
C ALA A 47 4.73 -0.95 -0.60
N GLU A 48 5.27 -1.12 -1.80
CA GLU A 48 4.97 -0.27 -2.96
C GLU A 48 3.49 -0.39 -3.39
N THR A 49 2.99 -1.62 -3.60
CA THR A 49 1.58 -1.85 -3.96
C THR A 49 0.62 -1.38 -2.87
N LEU A 50 1.01 -1.51 -1.59
CA LEU A 50 0.22 -0.97 -0.48
C LEU A 50 0.16 0.56 -0.51
N GLN A 51 1.25 1.23 -0.90
CA GLN A 51 1.29 2.67 -1.01
C GLN A 51 0.41 3.16 -2.18
N GLU A 52 0.53 2.53 -3.35
CA GLU A 52 -0.34 2.78 -4.50
C GLU A 52 -1.82 2.57 -4.15
N GLY A 53 -2.14 1.50 -3.41
CA GLY A 53 -3.49 1.24 -2.91
C GLY A 53 -4.04 2.32 -1.99
N ARG A 54 -3.20 2.94 -1.14
CA ARG A 54 -3.61 4.06 -0.27
C ARG A 54 -3.92 5.31 -1.08
N ASP A 55 -3.15 5.57 -2.13
CA ASP A 55 -3.36 6.72 -3.01
C ASP A 55 -4.70 6.64 -3.77
N TRP A 56 -5.21 5.43 -3.99
CA TRP A 56 -6.54 5.21 -4.54
C TRP A 56 -7.69 5.45 -3.55
N GLY A 57 -7.46 5.39 -2.24
CA GLY A 57 -8.51 5.42 -1.21
C GLY A 57 -9.49 6.60 -1.35
N PRO A 58 -9.01 7.86 -1.36
CA PRO A 58 -9.89 9.02 -1.55
C PRO A 58 -10.65 8.98 -2.89
N LYS A 59 -9.97 8.61 -3.98
CA LYS A 59 -10.54 8.57 -5.33
C LYS A 59 -11.61 7.50 -5.48
N PHE A 60 -11.40 6.34 -4.85
CA PHE A 60 -12.33 5.22 -4.86
C PHE A 60 -13.66 5.61 -4.19
N ASN A 61 -13.61 6.30 -3.05
CA ASN A 61 -14.80 6.75 -2.33
C ASN A 61 -15.61 7.75 -3.16
N ILE A 62 -14.94 8.72 -3.77
CA ILE A 62 -15.55 9.69 -4.69
C ILE A 62 -16.27 8.99 -5.85
N LEU A 63 -15.59 8.06 -6.53
CA LEU A 63 -16.17 7.35 -7.67
C LEU A 63 -17.35 6.47 -7.23
N LYS A 64 -17.32 5.98 -5.99
CA LYS A 64 -18.42 5.22 -5.40
C LYS A 64 -19.63 6.10 -5.11
N GLU A 65 -19.43 7.31 -4.59
CA GLU A 65 -20.51 8.29 -4.34
C GLU A 65 -21.21 8.73 -5.62
N LYS A 66 -20.47 8.83 -6.72
CA LYS A 66 -21.01 9.19 -8.04
C LYS A 66 -21.51 7.99 -8.87
N ASN A 67 -21.61 6.80 -8.27
CA ASN A 67 -22.13 5.57 -8.90
C ASN A 67 -21.33 5.04 -10.11
N PHE A 68 -20.02 5.34 -10.22
CA PHE A 68 -19.17 4.82 -11.30
C PHE A 68 -18.76 3.33 -11.14
N GLN A 69 -19.27 2.66 -10.12
CA GLN A 69 -18.97 1.25 -9.82
C GLN A 69 -17.45 0.96 -9.79
N PRO A 70 -16.65 1.71 -9.00
CA PRO A 70 -15.21 1.55 -9.01
C PRO A 70 -14.79 0.18 -8.46
N ARG A 71 -13.72 -0.37 -9.01
CA ARG A 71 -13.10 -1.64 -8.60
C ARG A 71 -11.59 -1.47 -8.52
N ILE A 72 -10.98 -1.97 -7.45
CA ILE A 72 -9.52 -2.08 -7.32
C ILE A 72 -9.15 -3.52 -7.66
N SER A 73 -8.29 -3.68 -8.66
CA SER A 73 -7.76 -4.97 -9.10
C SER A 73 -6.26 -5.08 -8.85
N TYR A 74 -5.73 -6.30 -8.91
CA TYR A 74 -4.32 -6.57 -8.65
C TYR A 74 -3.41 -5.96 -9.72
N PRO A 75 -2.23 -5.39 -9.35
CA PRO A 75 -1.72 -5.19 -7.99
C PRO A 75 -2.40 -4.04 -7.25
N ALA A 76 -2.55 -2.90 -7.92
CA ALA A 76 -3.24 -1.71 -7.42
C ALA A 76 -3.81 -0.90 -8.60
N LYS A 77 -4.58 -1.55 -9.49
CA LYS A 77 -5.21 -0.83 -10.61
C LYS A 77 -6.62 -0.39 -10.24
N LEU A 78 -6.92 0.89 -10.40
CA LEU A 78 -8.27 1.41 -10.22
C LEU A 78 -9.01 1.34 -11.56
N SER A 79 -10.17 0.71 -11.58
CA SER A 79 -11.07 0.70 -12.74
C SER A 79 -12.46 1.20 -12.38
N PHE A 80 -13.15 1.83 -13.32
CA PHE A 80 -14.54 2.24 -13.17
C PHE A 80 -15.25 2.24 -14.52
N ILE A 81 -16.59 2.28 -14.50
CA ILE A 81 -17.41 2.28 -15.71
C ILE A 81 -17.70 3.74 -16.09
N SER A 82 -17.37 4.15 -17.31
CA SER A 82 -17.76 5.46 -17.86
C SER A 82 -18.27 5.28 -19.29
N GLU A 83 -19.37 5.94 -19.66
CA GLU A 83 -19.89 5.88 -21.04
C GLU A 83 -20.01 4.43 -21.55
N GLU A 84 -20.40 3.50 -20.66
CA GLU A 84 -20.53 2.05 -20.92
C GLU A 84 -19.21 1.28 -21.13
N GLU A 85 -18.05 1.92 -21.00
CA GLU A 85 -16.73 1.29 -21.06
C GLU A 85 -16.09 1.13 -19.67
N ILE A 86 -15.40 0.00 -19.45
CA ILE A 86 -14.56 -0.19 -18.26
C ILE A 86 -13.20 0.42 -18.53
N ILE A 87 -12.88 1.51 -17.85
CA ILE A 87 -11.55 2.13 -17.93
C ILE A 87 -10.74 1.68 -16.73
N SER A 88 -9.45 1.36 -16.95
CA SER A 88 -8.54 0.94 -15.89
C SER A 88 -7.26 1.75 -15.89
N PHE A 89 -6.80 2.13 -14.70
CA PHE A 89 -5.63 2.95 -14.45
C PHE A 89 -4.66 2.20 -13.55
N PRO A 90 -3.43 1.91 -14.02
CA PRO A 90 -2.41 1.30 -13.17
C PRO A 90 -1.82 2.30 -12.19
N ASP A 91 -1.75 3.58 -12.55
CA ASP A 91 -1.21 4.63 -11.70
C ASP A 91 -2.02 5.95 -11.78
N LYS A 92 -1.67 6.87 -10.89
CA LYS A 92 -2.33 8.17 -10.75
C LYS A 92 -2.05 9.13 -11.91
N GLN A 93 -0.90 9.02 -12.58
CA GLN A 93 -0.52 9.92 -13.67
C GLN A 93 -1.33 9.59 -14.93
N MET A 94 -1.46 8.31 -15.28
CA MET A 94 -2.31 7.88 -16.39
C MET A 94 -3.76 8.32 -16.20
N MET A 95 -4.26 8.31 -14.96
CA MET A 95 -5.58 8.84 -14.65
C MET A 95 -5.68 10.35 -14.88
N LYS A 96 -4.64 11.12 -14.53
CA LYS A 96 -4.62 12.57 -14.79
C LYS A 96 -4.53 12.88 -16.28
N ASP A 97 -3.66 12.19 -17.00
CA ASP A 97 -3.48 12.39 -18.45
C ASP A 97 -4.77 12.06 -19.20
N PHE A 98 -5.48 11.02 -18.76
CA PHE A 98 -6.79 10.67 -19.29
C PHE A 98 -7.84 11.76 -19.03
N VAL A 99 -7.85 12.34 -17.83
CA VAL A 99 -8.76 13.45 -17.50
C VAL A 99 -8.44 14.70 -18.32
N ILE A 100 -7.16 15.03 -18.52
CA ILE A 100 -6.73 16.18 -19.33
C ILE A 100 -7.21 16.03 -20.78
N ASN A 101 -7.18 14.82 -21.33
CA ASN A 101 -7.60 14.56 -22.71
C ASN A 101 -9.12 14.43 -22.88
N ARG A 102 -9.91 14.42 -21.79
CA ARG A 102 -11.37 14.29 -21.82
C ARG A 102 -12.04 15.36 -20.94
N PRO A 103 -12.28 16.58 -21.46
CA PRO A 103 -12.80 17.71 -20.68
C PRO A 103 -14.18 17.43 -20.05
N ALA A 104 -15.04 16.63 -20.70
CA ALA A 104 -16.34 16.24 -20.13
C ALA A 104 -16.20 15.40 -18.85
N LEU A 105 -15.18 14.53 -18.79
CA LEU A 105 -14.85 13.76 -17.60
C LEU A 105 -14.07 14.59 -16.59
N GLU A 106 -13.27 15.57 -17.06
CA GLU A 106 -12.64 16.55 -16.19
C GLU A 106 -13.67 17.29 -15.36
N GLU A 107 -14.72 17.87 -15.93
CA GLU A 107 -15.71 18.62 -15.14
C GLU A 107 -16.36 17.76 -14.04
N LEU A 108 -16.67 16.50 -14.36
CA LEU A 108 -17.26 15.53 -13.46
C LEU A 108 -16.32 15.08 -12.33
N LEU A 109 -15.01 15.03 -12.62
CA LEU A 109 -13.97 14.59 -11.68
C LEU A 109 -13.23 15.76 -11.00
N LYS A 110 -13.36 16.99 -11.48
CA LYS A 110 -12.64 18.18 -10.99
C LYS A 110 -13.22 18.75 -9.71
N GLU A 111 -14.54 18.66 -9.54
CA GLU A 111 -15.20 19.00 -8.29
C GLU A 111 -14.88 17.98 -7.17
N THR A 112 -14.52 16.76 -7.56
CA THR A 112 -14.42 15.63 -6.63
C THR A 112 -12.98 15.25 -6.31
N LEU A 113 -12.12 15.18 -7.31
CA LEU A 113 -10.68 15.08 -7.16
C LEU A 113 -10.18 16.51 -7.09
N ASN A 114 -9.85 17.01 -5.89
CA ASN A 114 -9.10 18.26 -5.70
C ASN A 114 -7.70 18.16 -6.35
N MET A 115 -7.65 18.06 -7.67
CA MET A 115 -6.47 18.20 -8.52
C MET A 115 -6.17 19.70 -8.63
N GLU A 116 -6.08 20.35 -7.48
CA GLU A 116 -5.66 21.73 -7.39
C GLU A 116 -4.26 21.79 -7.99
N ARG A 117 -4.10 22.57 -9.06
CA ARG A 117 -2.79 22.88 -9.62
C ARG A 117 -1.98 23.56 -8.52
N LYS A 118 -1.19 22.80 -7.75
CA LYS A 118 -0.12 23.38 -6.94
C LYS A 118 1.04 23.74 -7.86
N ALA A 119 0.84 24.76 -8.67
CA ALA A 119 1.94 25.56 -9.20
C ALA A 119 2.30 26.58 -8.11
N SER A 120 3.11 26.16 -7.13
CA SER A 120 3.82 27.10 -6.25
C SER A 120 5.04 26.43 -5.63
N THR A 121 6.19 26.65 -6.26
CA THR A 121 7.48 26.74 -5.59
C THR A 121 7.33 27.61 -4.33
N SER A 122 7.62 27.07 -3.15
CA SER A 122 8.31 27.82 -2.09
C SER A 122 8.69 26.94 -0.90
N HIS A 123 10.00 26.88 -0.70
CA HIS A 123 10.70 26.85 0.58
C HIS A 123 10.81 25.51 1.34
N CYS A 124 11.96 24.87 1.16
CA CYS A 124 12.48 23.84 2.05
C CYS A 124 12.55 24.36 3.50
N LYS A 125 11.96 23.63 4.45
CA LYS A 125 12.36 23.68 5.85
C LYS A 125 12.52 22.26 6.41
N ASN A 126 13.79 21.90 6.52
CA ASN A 126 14.48 21.18 7.60
C ASN A 126 13.92 19.81 8.04
N THR A 127 14.69 18.77 7.72
CA THR A 127 14.64 17.44 8.31
C THR A 127 15.21 17.45 9.73
N PRO A 128 14.52 16.89 10.75
CA PRO A 128 15.18 16.38 11.94
C PRO A 128 15.72 14.99 11.60
N LYS A 129 17.06 14.84 11.62
CA LYS A 129 17.72 13.54 11.47
C LYS A 129 17.26 12.59 12.57
N TYR A 130 16.65 11.47 12.19
CA TYR A 130 16.47 10.33 13.08
C TYR A 130 17.86 9.80 13.45
N LYS A 131 18.14 9.74 14.75
CA LYS A 131 19.33 9.08 15.30
C LYS A 131 19.09 7.57 15.23
N ASP A 132 19.99 6.85 14.59
CA ASP A 132 20.11 5.39 14.69
C ASP A 132 20.46 5.00 16.13
N PRO A 133 19.71 4.09 16.77
CA PRO A 133 20.18 3.33 17.91
C PRO A 133 20.49 1.89 17.47
N GLY A 134 21.78 1.63 17.28
CA GLY A 134 22.43 0.35 17.61
C GLY A 134 22.00 -0.89 16.83
N HIS A 135 22.80 -1.23 15.82
CA HIS A 135 23.04 -2.62 15.44
C HIS A 135 24.21 -3.17 16.26
N TYR A 136 24.02 -4.33 16.85
CA TYR A 136 25.01 -5.16 17.54
C TYR A 136 25.49 -6.24 16.56
N GLU A 137 26.80 -6.33 16.33
CA GLU A 137 27.59 -7.56 16.10
C GLU A 137 29.03 -7.20 16.54
N GLU A 138 29.54 -7.77 17.62
CA GLU A 138 30.13 -9.11 17.78
C GLU A 138 31.62 -9.17 17.42
N ALA A 139 32.41 -9.35 18.50
CA ALA A 139 33.71 -9.99 18.67
C ALA A 139 34.77 -9.93 17.55
N ALA A 140 35.90 -9.28 17.87
CA ALA A 140 37.19 -9.97 17.99
C ALA A 140 38.28 -8.97 18.40
N SER A 141 38.95 -9.20 19.54
CA SER A 141 40.40 -9.00 19.62
C SER A 141 40.99 -9.66 20.86
N THR A 142 42.00 -10.44 20.54
CA THR A 142 42.73 -11.44 21.31
C THR A 142 43.70 -10.79 22.31
N SER A 143 43.78 -11.40 23.48
CA SER A 143 44.92 -11.54 24.40
C SER A 143 46.06 -10.51 24.43
N VAL A 144 46.23 -10.00 25.64
CA VAL A 144 47.35 -9.26 26.24
C VAL A 144 48.70 -10.01 26.19
N GLN A 145 49.75 -9.25 25.83
CA GLN A 145 51.18 -9.26 26.20
C GLN A 145 51.96 -10.59 26.43
N ASN A 146 53.08 -10.75 25.70
CA ASN A 146 54.46 -10.74 26.25
C ASN A 146 55.46 -11.42 25.28
N ASN A 147 56.56 -10.76 24.93
CA ASN A 147 57.92 -11.18 25.30
C ASN A 147 59.03 -10.39 24.59
N GLN A 148 60.14 -10.33 25.30
CA GLN A 148 61.40 -9.62 25.08
C GLN A 148 62.11 -10.00 23.77
N ILE A 149 62.97 -9.09 23.27
CA ILE A 149 64.42 -9.27 23.05
C ILE A 149 64.93 -8.02 22.29
N ALA A 150 65.84 -7.26 22.90
CA ALA A 150 66.75 -6.36 22.21
C ALA A 150 68.18 -6.73 22.66
N SER A 151 69.07 -6.79 21.67
CA SER A 151 70.47 -7.23 21.75
C SER A 151 71.38 -6.31 22.54
#